data_AF-V8N6L9-F1
#
_entry.id   AF-V8N6L9-F1
#
_cell.length_a   1.000
_cell.length_b   1.000
_cell.length_c   1.000
_cell.angle_alpha   90.00
_cell.angle_beta   90.00
_cell.angle_gamma   90.00
#
_symmetry.space_group_name_H-M   'P 1'
#
loop_
_entity.id
_entity.type
_entity.pdbx_description
1 polymer ?
#
loop_
_entity_poly.entity_id
_entity_poly.type
_entity_poly.pdbx_seq_one_letter_code
_entity_poly.pdbx_strand_id
1 'polypeptide(L)'
;TTLANEIKALFRKDNKFTGAVTFQEFVNYVVTRSNEHLDVHWKPMFQLCDPCNIHYDILGKYETLEEDANHTLNRIGVPEIVHYPDTQLNHTLLFIYASYYALLQIKVSGSIHCI
;
A
#
# COMPACT_ATOMS: atom_id res chain seq x y z
N THR A 1 15.27 -11.39 17.70
CA THR A 1 14.80 -12.47 16.79
C THR A 1 14.11 -11.81 15.61
N THR A 2 14.21 -12.36 14.39
CA THR A 2 13.53 -11.80 13.21
C THR A 2 12.04 -12.17 13.22
N LEU A 3 11.19 -11.38 12.55
CA LEU A 3 9.77 -11.71 12.34
C LEU A 3 9.61 -13.10 11.72
N ALA A 4 10.47 -13.44 10.75
CA ALA A 4 10.48 -14.76 10.13
C ALA A 4 10.74 -15.89 11.14
N ASN A 5 11.61 -15.68 12.13
CA ASN A 5 11.86 -16.68 13.17
C ASN A 5 10.68 -16.79 14.15
N GLU A 6 9.99 -15.69 14.44
CA GLU A 6 8.77 -15.71 15.25
C GLU A 6 7.66 -16.50 14.56
N ILE A 7 7.39 -16.22 13.29
CA ILE A 7 6.38 -16.93 12.50
C ILE A 7 6.69 -18.43 12.47
N LYS A 8 7.94 -18.82 12.20
CA LYS A 8 8.35 -20.22 12.22
C LYS A 8 8.13 -20.88 13.58
N ALA A 9 8.42 -20.18 14.68
CA ALA A 9 8.26 -20.70 16.03
C ALA A 9 6.79 -20.97 16.37
N LEU A 10 5.87 -20.18 15.80
CA LEU A 10 4.44 -20.34 16.02
C LEU A 10 3.83 -21.49 15.22
N PHE A 11 4.29 -21.72 13.99
CA PHE A 11 3.61 -22.64 13.05
C PHE A 11 4.37 -23.94 12.75
N ARG A 12 5.65 -24.08 13.13
CA ARG A 12 6.44 -25.30 12.88
C ARG A 12 6.66 -26.08 14.18
N LYS A 13 6.23 -27.35 14.19
CA LYS A 13 6.24 -28.22 15.38
C LYS A 13 7.58 -28.90 15.64
N ASP A 14 8.33 -29.20 14.59
CA ASP A 14 9.69 -29.72 14.71
C ASP A 14 10.64 -28.53 14.62
N ASN A 15 11.77 -28.55 15.33
CA ASN A 15 12.81 -27.49 15.33
C ASN A 15 13.45 -27.18 13.95
N LYS A 16 12.78 -27.48 12.83
CA LYS A 16 13.04 -27.04 11.46
C LYS A 16 12.71 -25.56 11.27
N PHE A 17 13.58 -24.72 11.82
CA PHE A 17 13.66 -23.29 11.48
C PHE A 17 14.33 -23.02 10.11
N THR A 18 14.64 -24.07 9.36
CA THR A 18 15.27 -24.00 8.03
C THR A 18 14.28 -23.58 6.93
N GLY A 19 14.79 -22.96 5.86
CA GLY A 19 13.96 -22.52 4.73
C GLY A 19 13.21 -21.19 4.97
N ALA A 20 12.61 -20.65 3.91
CA ALA A 20 11.82 -19.41 3.98
C ALA A 20 10.48 -19.63 4.70
N VAL A 21 9.88 -18.54 5.20
CA VAL A 21 8.48 -18.54 5.64
C VAL A 21 7.60 -18.70 4.40
N THR A 22 6.61 -19.58 4.48
CA THR A 22 5.62 -19.75 3.41
C THR A 22 4.57 -18.64 3.49
N PHE A 23 3.91 -18.34 2.37
CA PHE A 23 2.83 -17.36 2.36
C PHE A 23 1.70 -17.73 3.34
N GLN A 24 1.35 -19.02 3.45
CA GLN A 24 0.33 -19.49 4.39
C GLN A 24 0.71 -19.21 5.85
N GLU A 25 1.96 -19.47 6.24
CA GLU A 25 2.44 -19.17 7.60
C GLU A 25 2.39 -17.66 7.89
N PHE A 26 2.75 -16.83 6.91
CA PHE A 26 2.65 -15.38 7.03
C PHE A 26 1.20 -14.90 7.15
N VAL A 27 0.29 -15.37 6.30
CA VAL A 27 -1.13 -15.00 6.38
C VAL A 27 -1.73 -15.43 7.71
N ASN A 28 -1.45 -16.67 8.16
CA ASN A 28 -1.89 -17.15 9.46
C ASN A 28 -1.38 -16.28 10.60
N TYR A 29 -0.12 -15.80 10.52
CA TYR A 29 0.42 -14.87 11.50
C TYR A 29 -0.39 -13.57 11.54
N VAL A 30 -0.63 -12.94 10.37
CA VAL A 30 -1.34 -11.66 10.28
C VAL A 30 -2.77 -11.78 10.80
N VAL A 31 -3.52 -12.82 10.43
CA VAL A 31 -4.94 -12.94 10.79
C VAL A 31 -5.21 -13.43 12.21
N THR A 32 -4.23 -14.04 12.89
CA THR A 32 -4.40 -14.58 14.25
C THR A 32 -3.82 -13.68 15.35
N ARG A 33 -2.99 -12.71 14.99
CA ARG A 33 -2.38 -11.78 15.95
C ARG A 33 -3.34 -10.64 16.30
N SER A 34 -3.25 -10.12 17.53
CA SER A 34 -3.93 -8.87 17.84
C SER A 34 -3.32 -7.71 17.06
N ASN A 35 -4.17 -6.83 16.55
CA ASN A 35 -3.74 -5.77 15.64
C ASN A 35 -2.74 -4.78 16.28
N GLU A 36 -2.69 -4.68 17.60
CA GLU A 36 -1.69 -3.85 18.31
C GLU A 36 -0.25 -4.26 17.99
N HIS A 37 -0.03 -5.55 17.69
CA HIS A 37 1.29 -6.13 17.45
C HIS A 37 1.63 -6.27 15.97
N LEU A 38 0.72 -5.89 15.07
CA LEU A 38 0.96 -5.92 13.64
C LEU A 38 1.67 -4.65 13.20
N ASP A 39 2.60 -4.79 12.26
CA ASP A 39 3.16 -3.65 11.55
C ASP A 39 2.08 -2.98 10.68
N VAL A 40 2.19 -1.66 10.48
CA VAL A 40 1.20 -0.85 9.76
C VAL A 40 0.85 -1.39 8.38
N HIS A 41 1.79 -2.02 7.68
CA HIS A 41 1.57 -2.57 6.34
C HIS A 41 0.60 -3.77 6.32
N TRP A 42 0.42 -4.43 7.46
CA TRP A 42 -0.44 -5.63 7.59
C TRP A 42 -1.61 -5.41 8.56
N LYS A 43 -1.77 -4.20 9.10
CA LYS A 43 -2.94 -3.86 9.91
C LYS A 43 -4.18 -3.75 9.02
N PRO A 44 -5.36 -4.12 9.53
CA PRO A 44 -6.59 -3.88 8.81
C PRO A 44 -6.78 -2.38 8.52
N MET A 45 -7.15 -2.04 7.29
CA MET A 45 -7.29 -0.66 6.82
C MET A 45 -8.21 0.20 7.70
N PHE A 46 -9.29 -0.40 8.22
CA PHE A 46 -10.24 0.32 9.06
C PHE A 46 -9.64 0.83 10.38
N GLN A 47 -8.53 0.26 10.85
CA GLN A 47 -7.85 0.73 12.06
C GLN A 47 -6.90 1.89 11.81
N LEU A 48 -6.45 2.06 10.57
CA LEU A 48 -5.50 3.09 10.20
C LEU A 48 -6.21 4.38 9.79
N CYS A 49 -7.35 4.23 9.12
CA CYS A 49 -7.87 5.27 8.27
C CYS A 49 -9.35 5.56 8.47
N ASP A 50 -10.06 4.75 9.26
CA ASP A 50 -11.50 4.90 9.52
C ASP A 50 -12.32 5.27 8.26
N PRO A 51 -12.23 4.45 7.20
CA PRO A 51 -12.73 4.81 5.87
C PRO A 51 -14.26 4.98 5.83
N CYS A 52 -14.96 4.48 6.84
CA CYS A 52 -16.40 4.64 6.98
C CYS A 52 -16.81 6.10 7.26
N ASN A 53 -15.92 6.90 7.85
CA ASN A 53 -16.18 8.29 8.22
C ASN A 53 -15.54 9.30 7.25
N ILE A 54 -14.94 8.82 6.16
CA ILE A 54 -14.32 9.65 5.12
C ILE A 54 -15.20 9.63 3.87
N HIS A 55 -15.55 10.82 3.38
CA HIS A 55 -16.26 10.99 2.12
C HIS A 55 -15.25 11.20 0.98
N TYR A 56 -14.97 10.12 0.25
CA TYR A 56 -14.05 10.16 -0.89
C TYR A 56 -14.74 10.76 -2.12
N ASP A 57 -14.10 11.75 -2.73
CA ASP A 57 -14.51 12.25 -4.04
C ASP A 57 -14.11 11.29 -5.17
N ILE A 58 -12.94 10.63 -5.02
CA ILE A 58 -12.33 9.77 -6.04
C ILE A 58 -11.78 8.50 -5.38
N LEU A 59 -12.02 7.34 -6.00
CA LEU A 59 -11.50 6.04 -5.61
C LEU A 59 -10.71 5.43 -6.78
N GLY A 60 -9.38 5.41 -6.69
CA GLY A 60 -8.51 4.82 -7.70
C GLY A 60 -8.17 3.35 -7.44
N LYS A 61 -7.70 2.65 -8.47
CA LYS A 61 -7.17 1.29 -8.41
C LYS A 61 -5.76 1.26 -8.97
N TYR A 62 -4.91 0.40 -8.42
CA TYR A 62 -3.52 0.31 -8.87
C TYR A 62 -3.41 -0.26 -10.29
N GLU A 63 -4.30 -1.17 -10.66
CA GLU A 63 -4.35 -1.78 -11.98
C GLU A 63 -4.71 -0.79 -13.09
N THR A 64 -5.39 0.32 -12.74
CA THR A 64 -5.83 1.38 -13.66
C THR A 64 -5.21 2.73 -13.31
N LEU A 65 -4.03 2.73 -12.68
CA LEU A 65 -3.42 3.93 -12.08
C LEU A 65 -3.26 5.10 -13.06
N GLU A 66 -2.85 4.84 -14.30
CA GLU A 66 -2.71 5.87 -15.34
C GLU A 66 -4.06 6.51 -15.70
N GLU A 67 -5.08 5.66 -15.92
CA GLU A 67 -6.43 6.12 -16.24
C GLU A 67 -7.03 6.91 -15.07
N ASP A 68 -6.89 6.41 -13.84
CA ASP A 68 -7.41 7.04 -12.63
C ASP A 68 -6.70 8.36 -12.32
N ALA A 69 -5.40 8.44 -12.55
CA ALA A 69 -4.64 9.68 -12.43
C ALA A 69 -5.11 10.72 -13.46
N ASN A 70 -5.26 10.33 -14.73
CA ASN A 70 -5.75 11.22 -15.78
C ASN A 70 -7.20 11.67 -15.52
N HIS A 71 -8.06 10.78 -15.03
CA HIS A 71 -9.42 11.14 -14.60
C HIS A 71 -9.39 12.18 -13.46
N THR A 72 -8.54 11.97 -12.47
CA THR A 72 -8.37 12.88 -11.33
C THR A 72 -7.91 14.26 -11.79
N LEU A 73 -6.89 14.33 -12.66
CA LEU A 73 -6.34 15.57 -13.19
C LEU A 73 -7.36 16.37 -14.01
N ASN A 74 -8.17 15.67 -14.82
CA ASN A 74 -9.29 16.27 -15.53
C ASN A 74 -10.33 16.85 -14.57
N ARG A 75 -10.69 16.11 -13.51
CA ARG A 75 -11.71 16.52 -12.55
C ARG A 75 -11.31 17.74 -11.71
N ILE A 76 -10.02 17.90 -11.40
CA ILE A 76 -9.51 19.08 -10.69
C ILE A 76 -9.14 20.25 -11.64
N GLY A 77 -9.35 20.09 -12.96
CA GLY A 77 -9.20 21.17 -13.94
C GLY A 77 -7.75 21.52 -14.30
N VAL A 78 -6.80 20.60 -14.14
CA VAL A 78 -5.38 20.83 -14.48
C VAL A 78 -4.78 19.86 -15.51
N PRO A 79 -5.56 19.31 -16.47
CA PRO A 79 -5.05 18.26 -17.35
C PRO A 79 -3.94 18.72 -18.31
N GLU A 80 -3.74 20.02 -18.50
CA GLU A 80 -2.69 20.58 -19.39
C GLU A 80 -1.40 20.97 -18.65
N ILE A 81 -1.43 20.97 -17.30
CA ILE A 81 -0.31 21.43 -16.46
C ILE A 81 0.46 20.22 -15.91
N VAL A 82 -0.26 19.13 -15.65
CA VAL A 82 0.27 17.90 -15.08
C VAL A 82 -0.28 16.73 -15.88
N HIS A 83 0.59 15.77 -16.19
CA HIS A 83 0.22 14.52 -16.85
C HIS A 83 0.76 13.34 -16.06
N TYR A 84 0.05 12.21 -16.12
CA TYR A 84 0.62 10.95 -15.68
C TYR A 84 1.86 10.63 -16.53
N PRO A 85 2.99 10.20 -15.94
CA PRO A 85 4.22 10.00 -16.69
C PRO A 85 4.11 8.83 -17.67
N ASP A 86 4.47 9.07 -18.94
CA ASP A 86 4.61 8.01 -19.95
C ASP A 86 5.69 7.02 -19.50
N THR A 87 5.28 5.84 -19.05
CA THR A 87 6.21 4.85 -18.47
C THR A 87 7.07 4.19 -19.55
N GLN A 88 8.26 4.76 -19.81
CA GLN A 88 9.43 4.03 -20.30
C GLN A 88 10.60 4.11 -19.31
N LEU A 89 10.32 3.91 -18.02
CA LEU A 89 11.34 3.92 -16.98
C LEU A 89 11.79 2.48 -16.71
N ASN A 90 13.02 2.16 -17.14
CA ASN A 90 13.74 0.96 -16.73
C ASN A 90 13.65 0.83 -15.20
N HIS A 91 12.92 -0.18 -14.74
CA HIS A 91 12.39 -0.28 -13.39
C HIS A 91 13.47 -0.33 -12.30
N THR A 92 13.80 0.81 -11.71
CA THR A 92 14.42 0.87 -10.39
C THR A 92 13.37 1.34 -9.39
N LEU A 93 13.27 0.67 -8.23
CA LEU A 93 12.30 0.97 -7.17
C LEU A 93 12.23 2.46 -6.81
N LEU A 94 13.35 3.17 -6.88
CA LEU A 94 13.46 4.63 -6.68
C LEU A 94 12.51 5.44 -7.57
N PHE A 95 12.27 5.02 -8.82
CA PHE A 95 11.38 5.74 -9.73
C PHE A 95 9.91 5.56 -9.36
N ILE A 96 9.49 4.36 -8.96
CA ILE A 96 8.12 4.14 -8.48
C ILE A 96 7.86 4.96 -7.22
N TYR A 97 8.81 4.97 -6.28
CA TYR A 97 8.73 5.82 -5.09
C TYR A 97 8.68 7.30 -5.46
N ALA A 98 9.53 7.77 -6.36
CA ALA A 98 9.54 9.17 -6.80
C ALA A 98 8.22 9.56 -7.50
N SER A 99 7.66 8.72 -8.35
CA SER A 99 6.37 8.95 -9.01
C SER A 99 5.21 8.97 -8.02
N TYR A 100 5.18 8.03 -7.08
CA TYR A 100 4.21 8.00 -5.98
C TYR A 100 4.29 9.28 -5.12
N TYR A 101 5.51 9.68 -4.71
CA TYR A 101 5.70 10.90 -3.92
C TYR A 101 5.44 12.19 -4.72
N ALA A 102 5.71 12.22 -6.02
CA ALA A 102 5.44 13.36 -6.88
C ALA A 102 3.93 13.60 -7.06
N LEU A 103 3.14 12.53 -7.18
CA LEU A 103 1.67 12.63 -7.15
C LEU A 103 1.16 13.15 -5.79
N LEU A 104 1.83 12.80 -4.69
CA LEU A 104 1.56 13.35 -3.35
C LEU A 104 1.91 14.84 -3.20
N GLN A 105 2.79 15.41 -4.03
CA GLN A 105 3.15 16.84 -3.99
C GLN A 105 2.12 17.75 -4.68
N ILE A 106 1.16 17.17 -5.41
CA ILE A 106 -0.02 17.92 -5.86
C ILE A 106 -0.89 18.08 -4.63
N LYS A 107 -0.81 19.26 -4.02
CA LYS A 107 -1.65 19.67 -2.90
C LYS A 107 -3.08 19.85 -3.41
N VAL A 108 -3.79 18.74 -3.61
CA VAL A 108 -5.23 18.74 -3.74
C VAL A 108 -5.74 19.32 -2.42
N SER A 109 -6.48 20.43 -2.49
CA SER A 109 -7.16 20.98 -1.33
C SER A 109 -8.30 20.04 -0.96
N GLY A 110 -7.93 18.96 -0.28
CA GLY A 110 -8.73 17.79 0.01
C GLY A 110 -7.76 16.75 0.55
N SER A 111 -7.73 16.63 1.88
CA SER A 111 -6.81 15.74 2.61
C SER A 111 -6.69 14.39 1.91
N ILE A 112 -5.49 14.05 1.43
CA ILE A 112 -5.15 12.68 1.04
C ILE A 112 -5.11 11.88 2.36
N HIS A 113 -6.27 11.38 2.80
CA HIS A 113 -6.40 10.46 3.92
C HIS A 113 -6.63 9.07 3.35
N CYS A 114 -5.59 8.24 3.47
CA CYS A 114 -5.54 6.82 3.19
C CYS A 114 -6.38 6.28 2.04
N ILE A 115 -5.72 6.09 0.89
CA ILE A 115 -5.55 4.79 0.22
C ILE A 115 -4.08 4.69 -0.17
#